data_AF-E6JZ83-F1
#
_entry.id   AF-E6JZ83-F1
#
_cell.length_a   1.000
_cell.length_b   1.000
_cell.length_c   1.000
_cell.angle_alpha   90.00
_cell.angle_beta   90.00
_cell.angle_gamma   90.00
#
_symmetry.space_group_name_H-M   'P 1'
#
loop_
_entity.id
_entity.type
_entity.pdbx_description
1 polymer ?
#
loop_
_entity_poly.entity_id
_entity_poly.type
_entity_poly.pdbx_seq_one_letter_code
_entity_poly.pdbx_strand_id
1 'polypeptide(L)'
;MTSSSHTDTSTQLLFDAPGPKGMKKIRIANAMGAFLIVVLVALVLVRLWRPPQGENQLSWELWRPALDSEAWTDFYLPGLVQTLAAAGVAIVGSVLFGLLFGIGRLIPNGFVRWLSGIVVEFCRAVPVLLMMIFMWRWFASLDVPSASYWAVTLSLVLYNGSVVAELVRSGVGSLPGGQHEAALALGLTRTRSLMLVEVPQAIYAMLPAAVTQLVVVLKDTALGSIILYTDLLQQSRRLGSMYFNILQTLFMAGILYFIMCFIVSRIAETLPARMAARTSGATEPDPTAPIAINDPSNVVRVRAAQTPRPLGGAQPDLPDSYGESGFTPDGWMGDYRGWLHEDEEQYLHGRERYHERNQHMSVEKLASMINQDKKVTLDSSSPSGKHGRKHGKQAKQTRQTRSADKGERKGKHKKDDKK
;
A
#
# COMPACT_ATOMS: atom_id res chain seq x y z
N MET A 1 -15.58 -13.93 20.10
CA MET A 1 -15.30 -12.59 19.53
C MET A 1 -14.70 -12.84 18.16
N THR A 2 -15.44 -12.55 17.10
CA THR A 2 -15.16 -13.02 15.74
C THR A 2 -14.41 -11.96 14.94
N SER A 3 -13.20 -12.29 14.48
CA SER A 3 -12.51 -11.51 13.45
C SER A 3 -12.90 -12.08 12.09
N SER A 4 -13.65 -11.31 11.31
CA SER A 4 -13.94 -11.62 9.91
C SER A 4 -12.73 -11.24 9.06
N SER A 5 -11.95 -12.24 8.63
CA SER A 5 -10.85 -12.03 7.68
C SER A 5 -11.42 -11.56 6.34
N HIS A 6 -11.10 -10.33 5.92
CA HIS A 6 -11.25 -9.92 4.54
C HIS A 6 -10.31 -10.79 3.69
N THR A 7 -10.87 -11.65 2.84
CA THR A 7 -10.13 -12.41 1.82
C THR A 7 -10.03 -11.57 0.56
N ASP A 8 -8.82 -11.24 0.14
CA ASP A 8 -8.57 -10.53 -1.12
C ASP A 8 -8.94 -11.41 -2.33
N THR A 9 -10.11 -11.18 -2.91
CA THR A 9 -10.64 -11.99 -4.03
C THR A 9 -9.80 -11.85 -5.31
N SER A 10 -9.09 -10.74 -5.47
CA SER A 10 -8.32 -10.41 -6.68
C SER A 10 -7.17 -11.40 -6.96
N THR A 11 -6.54 -11.96 -5.93
CA THR A 11 -5.47 -12.96 -6.07
C THR A 11 -5.99 -14.38 -6.33
N GLN A 12 -7.28 -14.67 -6.11
CA GLN A 12 -7.86 -15.99 -6.42
C GLN A 12 -8.11 -16.19 -7.93
N LEU A 13 -8.20 -15.11 -8.71
CA LEU A 13 -8.55 -15.16 -10.14
C LEU A 13 -7.45 -15.73 -11.06
N LEU A 14 -6.20 -15.85 -10.58
CA LEU A 14 -5.09 -16.41 -11.35
C LEU A 14 -4.61 -17.78 -10.83
N PHE A 15 -4.97 -18.15 -9.60
CA PHE A 15 -4.59 -19.41 -8.99
C PHE A 15 -5.77 -20.05 -8.26
N ASP A 16 -6.24 -21.16 -8.82
CA ASP A 16 -7.28 -22.01 -8.24
C ASP A 16 -7.00 -22.31 -6.77
N ALA A 17 -7.99 -22.11 -5.90
CA ALA A 17 -7.83 -22.31 -4.46
C ALA A 17 -7.48 -23.80 -4.19
N PRO A 18 -6.30 -24.12 -3.62
CA PRO A 18 -5.81 -25.48 -3.58
C PRO A 18 -6.75 -26.37 -2.76
N GLY A 19 -7.43 -27.32 -3.43
CA GLY A 19 -8.40 -28.18 -2.78
C GLY A 19 -7.82 -29.04 -1.63
N PRO A 20 -8.65 -29.78 -0.87
CA PRO A 20 -8.24 -30.42 0.39
C PRO A 20 -7.01 -31.35 0.28
N LYS A 21 -6.76 -31.96 -0.88
CA LYS A 21 -5.54 -32.75 -1.17
C LYS A 21 -4.31 -31.86 -1.43
N GLY A 22 -4.48 -30.73 -2.12
CA GLY A 22 -3.45 -29.70 -2.31
C GLY A 22 -3.01 -29.08 -0.98
N MET A 23 -3.96 -28.69 -0.12
CA MET A 23 -3.66 -28.15 1.22
C MET A 23 -3.03 -29.17 2.18
N LYS A 24 -3.05 -30.48 1.86
CA LYS A 24 -2.20 -31.48 2.54
C LYS A 24 -0.79 -31.49 1.95
N LYS A 25 -0.64 -31.52 0.61
CA LYS A 25 0.67 -31.44 -0.06
C LYS A 25 1.47 -30.19 0.33
N ILE A 26 0.85 -29.01 0.34
CA ILE A 26 1.50 -27.73 0.72
C ILE A 26 2.00 -27.79 2.17
N ARG A 27 1.19 -28.31 3.11
CA ARG A 27 1.63 -28.46 4.52
C ARG A 27 2.79 -29.45 4.66
N ILE A 28 2.79 -30.56 3.92
CA ILE A 28 3.90 -31.52 3.91
C ILE A 28 5.17 -30.87 3.32
N ALA A 29 5.06 -30.16 2.20
CA ALA A 29 6.19 -29.45 1.59
C ALA A 29 6.76 -28.37 2.52
N ASN A 30 5.91 -27.57 3.17
CA ASN A 30 6.34 -26.56 4.13
C ASN A 30 6.99 -27.18 5.38
N ALA A 31 6.47 -28.32 5.88
CA ALA A 31 7.07 -29.05 6.99
C ALA A 31 8.43 -29.65 6.62
N MET A 32 8.58 -30.21 5.41
CA MET A 32 9.85 -30.69 4.88
C MET A 32 10.86 -29.53 4.71
N GLY A 33 10.43 -28.39 4.17
CA GLY A 33 11.27 -27.19 4.02
C GLY A 33 11.74 -26.65 5.38
N ALA A 34 10.82 -26.53 6.35
CA ALA A 34 11.16 -26.13 7.71
C ALA A 34 12.12 -27.13 8.39
N PHE A 35 11.91 -28.43 8.21
CA PHE A 35 12.82 -29.47 8.72
C PHE A 35 14.21 -29.37 8.09
N LEU A 36 14.31 -29.18 6.76
CA LEU A 36 15.59 -28.99 6.07
C LEU A 36 16.33 -27.73 6.55
N ILE A 37 15.62 -26.63 6.81
CA ILE A 37 16.18 -25.41 7.39
C ILE A 37 16.69 -25.68 8.83
N VAL A 38 15.92 -26.36 9.67
CA VAL A 38 16.34 -26.71 11.04
C VAL A 38 17.56 -27.64 11.03
N VAL A 39 17.61 -28.64 10.14
CA VAL A 39 18.78 -29.51 9.96
C VAL A 39 20.00 -28.71 9.48
N LEU A 40 19.83 -27.79 8.52
CA LEU A 40 20.92 -26.93 8.05
C LEU A 40 21.47 -26.04 9.17
N VAL A 41 20.60 -25.40 9.96
CA VAL A 41 21.00 -24.58 11.11
C VAL A 41 21.69 -25.44 12.18
N ALA A 42 21.19 -26.63 12.48
CA ALA A 42 21.83 -27.56 13.40
C ALA A 42 23.22 -28.00 12.93
N LEU A 43 23.39 -28.30 11.62
CA LEU A 43 24.69 -28.62 11.03
C LEU A 43 25.67 -27.45 11.12
N VAL A 44 25.22 -26.22 10.87
CA VAL A 44 26.05 -25.01 11.04
C VAL A 44 26.46 -24.83 12.50
N LEU A 45 25.54 -24.94 13.46
CA LEU A 45 25.83 -24.81 14.89
C LEU A 45 26.81 -25.89 15.39
N VAL A 46 26.63 -27.15 14.97
CA VAL A 46 27.57 -28.24 15.28
C VAL A 46 28.94 -27.97 14.66
N ARG A 47 29.00 -27.47 13.42
CA ARG A 47 30.24 -27.13 12.70
C ARG A 47 30.98 -25.91 13.26
N LEU A 48 30.28 -25.03 13.99
CA LEU A 48 30.86 -23.91 14.75
C LEU A 48 31.28 -24.32 16.18
N TRP A 49 30.51 -25.20 16.84
CA TRP A 49 30.86 -25.74 18.16
C TRP A 49 32.09 -26.66 18.10
N ARG A 50 32.17 -27.50 17.06
CA ARG A 50 33.23 -28.48 16.84
C ARG A 50 33.81 -28.32 15.43
N PRO A 51 34.60 -27.26 15.17
CA PRO A 51 35.31 -27.15 13.90
C PRO A 51 36.38 -28.25 13.79
N PRO A 52 36.62 -28.84 12.59
CA PRO A 52 37.67 -29.86 12.42
C PRO A 52 39.09 -29.36 12.65
N GLN A 53 39.29 -28.04 12.61
CA GLN A 53 40.55 -27.33 12.86
C GLN A 53 40.18 -25.99 13.53
N GLY A 54 40.82 -25.65 14.65
CA GLY A 54 40.56 -24.44 15.44
C GLY A 54 39.69 -24.67 16.69
N GLU A 55 39.41 -23.58 17.40
CA GLU A 55 38.69 -23.59 18.68
C GLU A 55 37.18 -23.35 18.52
N ASN A 56 36.40 -23.69 19.56
CA ASN A 56 34.94 -23.52 19.60
C ASN A 56 34.53 -22.07 19.30
N GLN A 57 33.95 -21.83 18.12
CA GLN A 57 33.53 -20.51 17.66
C GLN A 57 32.27 -19.97 18.38
N LEU A 58 31.68 -20.77 19.27
CA LEU A 58 30.58 -20.38 20.14
C LEU A 58 31.03 -20.19 21.61
N SER A 59 32.35 -20.12 21.88
CA SER A 59 32.86 -19.83 23.23
C SER A 59 32.48 -18.42 23.68
N TRP A 60 32.14 -18.26 24.96
CA TRP A 60 31.76 -16.96 25.53
C TRP A 60 32.90 -15.93 25.52
N GLU A 61 34.14 -16.38 25.47
CA GLU A 61 35.33 -15.54 25.52
C GLU A 61 35.46 -14.68 24.25
N LEU A 62 35.14 -15.24 23.07
CA LEU A 62 35.12 -14.51 21.81
C LEU A 62 34.02 -13.42 21.77
N TRP A 63 32.98 -13.52 22.60
CA TRP A 63 31.92 -12.50 22.67
C TRP A 63 32.30 -11.27 23.49
N ARG A 64 33.24 -11.37 24.45
CA ARG A 64 33.58 -10.24 25.34
C ARG A 64 34.09 -9.01 24.55
N PRO A 65 35.12 -9.12 23.67
CA PRO A 65 35.61 -7.96 22.92
C PRO A 65 34.62 -7.47 21.85
N ALA A 66 33.55 -8.21 21.56
CA ALA A 66 32.45 -7.77 20.69
C ALA A 66 31.31 -7.05 21.46
N LEU A 67 31.36 -7.06 22.81
CA LEU A 67 30.38 -6.48 23.73
C LEU A 67 30.96 -5.35 24.60
N ASP A 68 32.26 -5.37 24.88
CA ASP A 68 32.97 -4.41 25.74
C ASP A 68 32.83 -2.95 25.23
N SER A 69 32.88 -1.97 26.13
CA SER A 69 32.53 -0.57 25.83
C SER A 69 33.40 0.07 24.74
N GLU A 70 34.67 -0.33 24.65
CA GLU A 70 35.64 0.12 23.64
C GLU A 70 35.19 -0.26 22.21
N ALA A 71 34.59 -1.44 22.03
CA ALA A 71 34.01 -1.86 20.76
C ALA A 71 32.87 -0.92 20.31
N TRP A 72 32.10 -0.40 21.27
CA TRP A 72 31.01 0.54 20.98
C TRP A 72 31.53 1.94 20.65
N THR A 73 32.43 2.50 21.47
CA THR A 73 32.95 3.86 21.28
C THR A 73 33.78 4.01 20.02
N ASP A 74 34.61 3.01 19.69
CA ASP A 74 35.68 3.17 18.70
C ASP A 74 35.33 2.53 17.34
N PHE A 75 34.43 1.54 17.33
CA PHE A 75 34.05 0.80 16.13
C PHE A 75 32.56 0.93 15.78
N TYR A 76 31.65 0.48 16.64
CA TYR A 76 30.22 0.41 16.27
C TYR A 76 29.55 1.78 16.12
N LEU A 77 29.70 2.71 17.08
CA LEU A 77 29.08 4.05 16.95
C LEU A 77 29.70 4.85 15.78
N PRO A 78 31.03 4.95 15.61
CA PRO A 78 31.61 5.63 14.46
C PRO A 78 31.21 5.02 13.12
N GLY A 79 31.17 3.68 13.02
CA GLY A 79 30.70 2.98 11.83
C GLY A 79 29.22 3.22 11.53
N LEU A 80 28.37 3.26 12.56
CA LEU A 80 26.93 3.59 12.42
C LEU A 80 26.74 5.04 11.94
N VAL A 81 27.47 6.00 12.50
CA VAL A 81 27.42 7.42 12.09
C VAL A 81 27.86 7.58 10.63
N GLN A 82 28.94 6.93 10.22
CA GLN A 82 29.39 6.90 8.83
C GLN A 82 28.34 6.28 7.90
N THR A 83 27.78 5.12 8.29
CA THR A 83 26.70 4.44 7.55
C THR A 83 25.50 5.36 7.32
N LEU A 84 25.04 6.06 8.37
CA LEU A 84 23.92 7.00 8.29
C LEU A 84 24.25 8.27 7.49
N ALA A 85 25.48 8.78 7.57
CA ALA A 85 25.92 9.93 6.77
C ALA A 85 25.93 9.60 5.27
N ALA A 86 26.54 8.46 4.89
CA ALA A 86 26.56 8.00 3.51
C ALA A 86 25.15 7.68 2.99
N ALA A 87 24.32 6.99 3.79
CA ALA A 87 22.93 6.70 3.43
C ALA A 87 22.10 8.00 3.28
N GLY A 88 22.26 8.98 4.16
CA GLY A 88 21.54 10.26 4.09
C GLY A 88 21.85 11.06 2.83
N VAL A 89 23.14 11.20 2.47
CA VAL A 89 23.55 11.87 1.23
C VAL A 89 23.11 11.07 -0.01
N ALA A 90 23.22 9.74 0.03
CA ALA A 90 22.75 8.87 -1.04
C ALA A 90 21.23 8.96 -1.24
N ILE A 91 20.44 8.99 -0.17
CA ILE A 91 18.98 9.16 -0.22
C ILE A 91 18.61 10.51 -0.85
N VAL A 92 19.15 11.62 -0.34
CA VAL A 92 18.79 12.96 -0.84
C VAL A 92 19.24 13.13 -2.30
N GLY A 93 20.47 12.73 -2.62
CA GLY A 93 20.99 12.81 -3.98
C GLY A 93 20.26 11.90 -4.97
N SER A 94 19.90 10.67 -4.58
CA SER A 94 19.17 9.74 -5.46
C SER A 94 17.74 10.21 -5.72
N VAL A 95 17.05 10.81 -4.74
CA VAL A 95 15.74 11.44 -4.97
C VAL A 95 15.84 12.63 -5.92
N LEU A 96 16.82 13.52 -5.74
CA LEU A 96 17.02 14.67 -6.63
C LEU A 96 17.38 14.26 -8.07
N PHE A 97 18.31 13.32 -8.22
CA PHE A 97 18.69 12.75 -9.52
C PHE A 97 17.51 12.04 -10.19
N GLY A 98 16.79 11.22 -9.42
CA GLY A 98 15.66 10.42 -9.92
C GLY A 98 14.49 11.28 -10.36
N LEU A 99 14.15 12.33 -9.62
CA LEU A 99 13.16 13.31 -10.06
C LEU A 99 13.62 14.03 -11.33
N LEU A 100 14.86 14.54 -11.37
CA LEU A 100 15.40 15.28 -12.51
C LEU A 100 15.37 14.44 -13.81
N PHE A 101 15.96 13.24 -13.80
CA PHE A 101 16.03 12.40 -14.99
C PHE A 101 14.73 11.64 -15.27
N GLY A 102 13.95 11.26 -14.27
CA GLY A 102 12.63 10.65 -14.44
C GLY A 102 11.65 11.59 -15.15
N ILE A 103 11.58 12.85 -14.72
CA ILE A 103 10.83 13.91 -15.40
C ILE A 103 11.44 14.19 -16.79
N GLY A 104 12.77 14.22 -16.89
CA GLY A 104 13.50 14.36 -18.17
C GLY A 104 13.10 13.33 -19.23
N ARG A 105 12.82 12.08 -18.84
CA ARG A 105 12.30 11.01 -19.73
C ARG A 105 10.84 11.19 -20.16
N LEU A 106 10.05 11.97 -19.42
CA LEU A 106 8.62 12.20 -19.68
C LEU A 106 8.37 13.48 -20.50
N ILE A 107 9.30 14.44 -20.47
CA ILE A 107 9.25 15.68 -21.24
C ILE A 107 9.14 15.40 -22.77
N PRO A 108 8.27 16.11 -23.52
CA PRO A 108 8.04 15.84 -24.94
C PRO A 108 9.23 16.20 -25.87
N ASN A 109 10.25 16.91 -25.39
CA ASN A 109 11.47 17.16 -26.15
C ASN A 109 12.28 15.88 -26.31
N GLY A 110 12.36 15.37 -27.55
CA GLY A 110 13.03 14.12 -27.90
C GLY A 110 14.50 14.06 -27.47
N PHE A 111 15.25 15.17 -27.53
CA PHE A 111 16.65 15.21 -27.13
C PHE A 111 16.83 15.06 -25.62
N VAL A 112 16.06 15.81 -24.82
CA VAL A 112 16.08 15.73 -23.35
C VAL A 112 15.68 14.33 -22.88
N ARG A 113 14.64 13.76 -23.49
CA ARG A 113 14.17 12.39 -23.22
C ARG A 113 15.22 11.33 -23.56
N TRP A 114 15.91 11.46 -24.69
CA TRP A 114 16.95 10.53 -25.12
C TRP A 114 18.19 10.60 -24.20
N LEU A 115 18.67 11.81 -23.90
CA LEU A 115 19.82 12.02 -23.01
C LEU A 115 19.54 11.51 -21.59
N SER A 116 18.34 11.80 -21.06
CA SER A 116 17.90 11.28 -19.76
C SER A 116 17.79 9.75 -19.76
N GLY A 117 17.31 9.17 -20.86
CA GLY A 117 17.26 7.72 -21.04
C GLY A 117 18.63 7.06 -20.99
N ILE A 118 19.63 7.61 -21.71
CA ILE A 118 21.01 7.10 -21.70
C ILE A 118 21.61 7.14 -20.28
N VAL A 119 21.46 8.26 -19.57
CA VAL A 119 21.99 8.41 -18.21
C VAL A 119 21.37 7.39 -17.25
N VAL A 120 20.04 7.25 -17.28
CA VAL A 120 19.31 6.30 -16.41
C VAL A 120 19.67 4.84 -16.75
N GLU A 121 19.67 4.46 -18.03
CA GLU A 121 20.01 3.08 -18.42
C GLU A 121 21.47 2.73 -18.14
N PHE A 122 22.42 3.66 -18.32
CA PHE A 122 23.82 3.43 -17.95
C PHE A 122 23.97 3.21 -16.43
N CYS A 123 23.43 4.12 -15.61
CA CYS A 123 23.53 4.03 -14.16
C CYS A 123 22.80 2.81 -13.56
N ARG A 124 21.83 2.24 -14.29
CA ARG A 124 21.09 1.03 -13.91
C ARG A 124 21.72 -0.27 -14.42
N ALA A 125 22.43 -0.22 -15.55
CA ALA A 125 23.11 -1.38 -16.15
C ALA A 125 24.49 -1.66 -15.55
N VAL A 126 25.21 -0.63 -15.07
CA VAL A 126 26.51 -0.80 -14.40
C VAL A 126 26.31 -1.28 -12.96
N PRO A 127 26.93 -2.40 -12.53
CA PRO A 127 26.85 -2.85 -11.14
C PRO A 127 27.40 -1.78 -10.17
N VAL A 128 26.62 -1.41 -9.16
CA VAL A 128 26.96 -0.29 -8.26
C VAL A 128 28.32 -0.46 -7.55
N LEU A 129 28.72 -1.69 -7.22
CA LEU A 129 30.05 -1.99 -6.65
C LEU A 129 31.19 -1.71 -7.64
N LEU A 130 31.01 -1.99 -8.93
CA LEU A 130 32.00 -1.67 -9.96
C LEU A 130 32.14 -0.15 -10.12
N MET A 131 31.00 0.56 -10.07
CA MET A 131 30.97 2.03 -10.06
C MET A 131 31.69 2.60 -8.82
N MET A 132 31.48 2.03 -7.62
CA MET A 132 32.23 2.41 -6.41
C MET A 132 33.74 2.24 -6.58
N ILE A 133 34.20 1.10 -7.11
CA ILE A 133 35.62 0.82 -7.32
C ILE A 133 36.24 1.80 -8.34
N PHE A 134 35.53 2.09 -9.44
CA PHE A 134 35.96 3.06 -10.43
C PHE A 134 36.01 4.49 -9.88
N MET A 135 34.93 4.95 -9.24
CA MET A 135 34.83 6.28 -8.62
C MET A 135 35.91 6.48 -7.55
N TRP A 136 36.19 5.45 -6.75
CA TRP A 136 37.26 5.48 -5.74
C TRP A 136 38.64 5.66 -6.37
N ARG A 137 38.94 4.91 -7.43
CA ARG A 137 40.22 5.04 -8.15
C ARG A 137 40.34 6.41 -8.83
N TRP A 138 39.26 6.92 -9.40
CA TRP A 138 39.18 8.23 -10.05
C TRP A 138 39.41 9.37 -9.04
N PHE A 139 38.68 9.38 -7.92
CA PHE A 139 38.85 10.37 -6.86
C PHE A 139 40.22 10.30 -6.18
N ALA A 140 40.80 9.12 -6.02
CA ALA A 140 42.17 8.96 -5.56
C ALA A 140 43.20 9.52 -6.56
N SER A 141 42.98 9.39 -7.88
CA SER A 141 43.86 10.00 -8.90
C SER A 141 43.70 11.52 -9.05
N LEU A 142 42.78 12.12 -8.31
CA LEU A 142 42.53 13.57 -8.24
C LEU A 142 42.79 14.13 -6.81
N ASP A 143 43.46 13.35 -5.95
CA ASP A 143 43.76 13.66 -4.55
C ASP A 143 42.56 14.16 -3.71
N VAL A 144 41.35 13.71 -4.05
CA VAL A 144 40.12 14.16 -3.38
C VAL A 144 40.06 13.65 -1.94
N PRO A 145 39.97 14.52 -0.93
CA PRO A 145 39.84 14.11 0.47
C PRO A 145 38.63 13.20 0.68
N SER A 146 38.83 12.12 1.45
CA SER A 146 37.81 11.10 1.70
C SER A 146 37.26 10.43 0.43
N ALA A 147 38.12 10.16 -0.57
CA ALA A 147 37.77 9.51 -1.84
C ALA A 147 36.80 8.30 -1.71
N SER A 148 36.98 7.42 -0.71
CA SER A 148 36.07 6.28 -0.48
C SER A 148 34.65 6.72 -0.10
N TYR A 149 34.46 7.78 0.67
CA TYR A 149 33.13 8.32 1.03
C TYR A 149 32.42 8.88 -0.20
N TRP A 150 33.12 9.67 -1.02
CA TRP A 150 32.55 10.22 -2.26
C TRP A 150 32.26 9.12 -3.29
N ALA A 151 33.10 8.10 -3.37
CA ALA A 151 32.87 6.94 -4.22
C ALA A 151 31.64 6.13 -3.81
N VAL A 152 31.43 5.87 -2.51
CA VAL A 152 30.21 5.22 -2.01
C VAL A 152 28.99 6.09 -2.29
N THR A 153 28.99 7.33 -1.81
CA THR A 153 27.81 8.21 -1.88
C THR A 153 27.40 8.50 -3.32
N LEU A 154 28.32 8.91 -4.21
CA LEU A 154 27.97 9.22 -5.59
C LEU A 154 27.53 7.98 -6.38
N SER A 155 28.15 6.82 -6.15
CA SER A 155 27.70 5.57 -6.80
C SER A 155 26.28 5.18 -6.37
N LEU A 156 25.96 5.32 -5.07
CA LEU A 156 24.62 5.07 -4.56
C LEU A 156 23.61 6.10 -5.10
N VAL A 157 23.99 7.38 -5.22
CA VAL A 157 23.16 8.43 -5.86
C VAL A 157 22.82 8.06 -7.30
N LEU A 158 23.82 7.70 -8.11
CA LEU A 158 23.64 7.37 -9.52
C LEU A 158 22.77 6.11 -9.70
N TYR A 159 23.12 5.03 -9.00
CA TYR A 159 22.40 3.76 -9.10
C TYR A 159 20.97 3.87 -8.57
N ASN A 160 20.77 4.29 -7.31
CA ASN A 160 19.42 4.39 -6.76
C ASN A 160 18.61 5.52 -7.41
N GLY A 161 19.28 6.59 -7.87
CA GLY A 161 18.63 7.65 -8.64
C GLY A 161 18.09 7.15 -9.98
N SER A 162 18.78 6.23 -10.64
CA SER A 162 18.24 5.56 -11.85
C SER A 162 16.98 4.73 -11.55
N VAL A 163 16.93 4.06 -10.38
CA VAL A 163 15.75 3.32 -9.92
C VAL A 163 14.60 4.27 -9.59
N VAL A 164 14.87 5.40 -8.92
CA VAL A 164 13.87 6.44 -8.64
C VAL A 164 13.37 7.11 -9.93
N ALA A 165 14.23 7.33 -10.93
CA ALA A 165 13.82 7.84 -12.24
C ALA A 165 12.84 6.89 -12.95
N GLU A 166 13.11 5.59 -12.93
CA GLU A 166 12.20 4.58 -13.49
C GLU A 166 10.91 4.44 -12.66
N LEU A 167 10.97 4.63 -11.34
CA LEU A 167 9.80 4.65 -10.47
C LEU A 167 8.89 5.86 -10.78
N VAL A 168 9.46 7.06 -10.95
CA VAL A 168 8.70 8.26 -11.36
C VAL A 168 8.10 8.09 -12.75
N ARG A 169 8.88 7.57 -13.70
CA ARG A 169 8.42 7.28 -15.08
C ARG A 169 7.25 6.29 -15.11
N SER A 170 7.35 5.23 -14.30
CA SER A 170 6.31 4.20 -14.19
C SER A 170 5.09 4.69 -13.41
N GLY A 171 5.30 5.55 -12.41
CA GLY A 171 4.24 6.25 -11.69
C GLY A 171 3.34 7.07 -12.61
N VAL A 172 3.92 7.95 -13.43
CA VAL A 172 3.14 8.73 -14.42
C VAL A 172 2.46 7.81 -15.44
N GLY A 173 3.15 6.77 -15.90
CA GLY A 173 2.58 5.75 -16.80
C GLY A 173 1.48 4.87 -16.19
N SER A 174 1.23 4.95 -14.88
CA SER A 174 0.17 4.21 -14.17
C SER A 174 -1.08 5.03 -13.85
N LEU A 175 -1.08 6.33 -14.19
CA LEU A 175 -2.23 7.21 -13.94
C LEU A 175 -3.33 7.02 -15.01
N PRO A 176 -4.62 7.14 -14.66
CA PRO A 176 -5.71 7.11 -15.63
C PRO A 176 -5.60 8.23 -16.67
N GLY A 177 -5.73 7.89 -17.97
CA GLY A 177 -5.54 8.81 -19.10
C GLY A 177 -6.40 10.07 -19.04
N GLY A 178 -7.62 9.99 -18.46
CA GLY A 178 -8.52 11.13 -18.27
C GLY A 178 -7.92 12.30 -17.47
N GLN A 179 -6.88 12.07 -16.63
CA GLN A 179 -6.15 13.17 -15.98
C GLN A 179 -5.41 14.04 -17.00
N HIS A 180 -4.81 13.42 -18.01
CA HIS A 180 -4.11 14.10 -19.11
C HIS A 180 -5.10 14.83 -20.02
N GLU A 181 -6.18 14.15 -20.39
CA GLU A 181 -7.22 14.67 -21.28
C GLU A 181 -7.95 15.87 -20.68
N ALA A 182 -8.32 15.81 -19.39
CA ALA A 182 -8.93 16.93 -18.68
C ALA A 182 -7.97 18.13 -18.57
N ALA A 183 -6.67 17.90 -18.31
CA ALA A 183 -5.67 18.96 -18.27
C ALA A 183 -5.49 19.65 -19.64
N LEU A 184 -5.47 18.87 -20.74
CA LEU A 184 -5.43 19.42 -22.10
C LEU A 184 -6.73 20.19 -22.45
N ALA A 185 -7.90 19.67 -22.05
CA ALA A 185 -9.19 20.35 -22.25
C ALA A 185 -9.30 21.70 -21.51
N LEU A 186 -8.62 21.83 -20.36
CA LEU A 186 -8.44 23.09 -19.63
C LEU A 186 -7.36 24.01 -20.24
N GLY A 187 -6.82 23.69 -21.42
CA GLY A 187 -5.84 24.51 -22.14
C GLY A 187 -4.42 24.45 -21.57
N LEU A 188 -4.11 23.48 -20.71
CA LEU A 188 -2.72 23.28 -20.27
C LEU A 188 -1.90 22.67 -21.41
N THR A 189 -0.68 23.16 -21.61
CA THR A 189 0.26 22.50 -22.53
C THR A 189 0.70 21.15 -21.96
N ARG A 190 1.13 20.21 -22.82
CA ARG A 190 1.57 18.87 -22.41
C ARG A 190 2.59 18.88 -21.25
N THR A 191 3.55 19.81 -21.26
CA THR A 191 4.53 19.97 -20.18
C THR A 191 3.93 20.56 -18.90
N ARG A 192 2.88 21.40 -18.99
CA ARG A 192 2.14 21.90 -17.81
C ARG A 192 1.26 20.81 -17.19
N SER A 193 0.56 20.02 -18.01
CA SER A 193 -0.16 18.82 -17.55
C SER A 193 0.78 17.89 -16.78
N LEU A 194 1.91 17.54 -17.41
CA LEU A 194 2.94 16.70 -16.81
C LEU A 194 3.43 17.23 -15.46
N MET A 195 3.83 18.51 -15.39
CA MET A 195 4.47 19.08 -14.20
C MET A 195 3.50 19.48 -13.07
N LEU A 196 2.25 19.85 -13.40
CA LEU A 196 1.28 20.36 -12.42
C LEU A 196 0.27 19.29 -11.96
N VAL A 197 0.01 18.28 -12.79
CA VAL A 197 -1.03 17.26 -12.54
C VAL A 197 -0.40 15.89 -12.39
N GLU A 198 0.27 15.38 -13.43
CA GLU A 198 0.69 13.98 -13.51
C GLU A 198 1.86 13.65 -12.57
N VAL A 199 2.96 14.39 -12.64
CA VAL A 199 4.17 14.14 -11.82
C VAL A 199 3.89 14.25 -10.32
N PRO A 200 3.18 15.28 -9.80
CA PRO A 200 2.80 15.33 -8.40
C PRO A 200 1.97 14.12 -7.95
N GLN A 201 0.94 13.73 -8.72
CA GLN A 201 0.11 12.55 -8.40
C GLN A 201 0.95 11.26 -8.40
N ALA A 202 1.81 11.06 -9.41
CA ALA A 202 2.68 9.91 -9.52
C ALA A 202 3.67 9.78 -8.36
N ILE A 203 4.23 10.89 -7.86
CA ILE A 203 5.12 10.89 -6.69
C ILE A 203 4.39 10.42 -5.43
N TYR A 204 3.13 10.86 -5.22
CA TYR A 204 2.33 10.38 -4.09
C TYR A 204 1.94 8.90 -4.25
N ALA A 205 1.54 8.46 -5.44
CA ALA A 205 1.19 7.08 -5.73
C ALA A 205 2.37 6.11 -5.53
N MET A 206 3.58 6.52 -5.92
CA MET A 206 4.80 5.71 -5.81
C MET A 206 5.56 5.89 -4.49
N LEU A 207 5.05 6.70 -3.56
CA LEU A 207 5.68 6.96 -2.27
C LEU A 207 5.97 5.67 -1.44
N PRO A 208 5.12 4.62 -1.42
CA PRO A 208 5.42 3.37 -0.71
C PRO A 208 6.63 2.59 -1.28
N ALA A 209 6.81 2.63 -2.60
CA ALA A 209 7.95 2.03 -3.27
C ALA A 209 9.23 2.86 -3.05
N ALA A 210 9.13 4.20 -3.12
CA ALA A 210 10.23 5.09 -2.79
C ALA A 210 10.69 4.91 -1.32
N VAL A 211 9.76 4.73 -0.39
CA VAL A 211 10.00 4.36 1.02
C VAL A 211 10.80 3.07 1.15
N THR A 212 10.46 2.05 0.37
CA THR A 212 11.20 0.77 0.36
C THR A 212 12.63 0.96 -0.17
N GLN A 213 12.81 1.81 -1.19
CA GLN A 213 14.13 2.14 -1.72
C GLN A 213 15.06 2.79 -0.68
N LEU A 214 14.55 3.56 0.29
CA LEU A 214 15.36 4.13 1.38
C LEU A 214 16.06 3.04 2.21
N VAL A 215 15.36 1.93 2.46
CA VAL A 215 15.88 0.78 3.21
C VAL A 215 16.87 -0.04 2.35
N VAL A 216 16.77 0.03 1.02
CA VAL A 216 17.76 -0.54 0.08
C VAL A 216 19.04 0.30 0.10
N VAL A 217 18.95 1.61 -0.11
CA VAL A 217 20.11 2.54 -0.09
C VAL A 217 20.94 2.37 1.18
N LEU A 218 20.29 2.26 2.34
CA LEU A 218 20.92 2.10 3.65
C LEU A 218 21.64 0.75 3.84
N LYS A 219 21.21 -0.31 3.15
CA LYS A 219 21.91 -1.60 3.12
C LYS A 219 23.07 -1.59 2.13
N ASP A 220 22.88 -0.96 0.97
CA ASP A 220 23.86 -0.90 -0.11
C ASP A 220 25.14 -0.12 0.28
N THR A 221 25.11 0.72 1.34
CA THR A 221 26.34 1.33 1.88
C THR A 221 27.37 0.30 2.33
N ALA A 222 26.93 -0.91 2.73
CA ALA A 222 27.80 -2.01 3.17
C ALA A 222 28.77 -2.48 2.07
N LEU A 223 28.42 -2.26 0.79
CA LEU A 223 29.30 -2.51 -0.36
C LEU A 223 30.55 -1.63 -0.33
N GLY A 224 30.48 -0.45 0.31
CA GLY A 224 31.59 0.46 0.50
C GLY A 224 32.75 -0.10 1.31
N SER A 225 32.50 -1.10 2.17
CA SER A 225 33.55 -1.80 2.92
C SER A 225 34.61 -2.45 2.02
N ILE A 226 34.28 -2.75 0.75
CA ILE A 226 35.22 -3.31 -0.24
C ILE A 226 36.27 -2.28 -0.68
N ILE A 227 35.93 -0.98 -0.68
CA ILE A 227 36.86 0.14 -0.97
C ILE A 227 37.36 0.85 0.30
N LEU A 228 37.43 0.08 1.41
CA LEU A 228 37.92 0.49 2.72
C LEU A 228 37.16 1.67 3.35
N TYR A 229 35.94 1.98 2.87
CA TYR A 229 35.09 2.96 3.53
C TYR A 229 34.74 2.47 4.95
N THR A 230 34.87 3.33 5.95
CA THR A 230 34.76 2.97 7.38
C THR A 230 33.31 3.00 7.87
N ASP A 231 32.46 2.22 7.21
CA ASP A 231 31.07 2.00 7.61
C ASP A 231 30.94 1.01 8.77
N LEU A 232 29.71 0.69 9.17
CA LEU A 232 29.43 -0.26 10.26
C LEU A 232 29.98 -1.65 9.96
N LEU A 233 29.87 -2.13 8.71
CA LEU A 233 30.45 -3.42 8.32
C LEU A 233 31.98 -3.40 8.40
N GLN A 234 32.64 -2.38 7.86
CA GLN A 234 34.10 -2.30 7.85
C GLN A 234 34.71 -2.07 9.23
N GLN A 235 34.06 -1.30 10.11
CA GLN A 235 34.52 -1.16 11.50
C GLN A 235 34.35 -2.47 12.27
N SER A 236 33.24 -3.18 12.10
CA SER A 236 33.02 -4.49 12.72
C SER A 236 34.00 -5.56 12.21
N ARG A 237 34.40 -5.49 10.93
CA ARG A 237 35.49 -6.31 10.37
C ARG A 237 36.86 -5.97 10.96
N ARG A 238 37.15 -4.70 11.26
CA ARG A 238 38.42 -4.28 11.89
C ARG A 238 38.52 -4.80 13.32
N LEU A 239 37.48 -4.60 14.13
CA LEU A 239 37.37 -5.15 15.48
C LEU A 239 37.53 -6.69 15.48
N GLY A 240 36.81 -7.36 14.57
CA GLY A 240 36.84 -8.82 14.43
C GLY A 240 38.19 -9.40 14.01
N SER A 241 38.98 -8.63 13.25
CA SER A 241 40.37 -8.99 12.90
C SER A 241 41.37 -8.67 14.01
N MET A 242 41.06 -7.72 14.90
CA MET A 242 41.94 -7.32 16.01
C MET A 242 41.91 -8.34 17.16
N TYR A 243 40.71 -8.83 17.52
CA TYR A 243 40.52 -9.81 18.61
C TYR A 243 40.22 -11.24 18.10
N PHE A 244 40.44 -11.49 16.80
CA PHE A 244 40.17 -12.77 16.12
C PHE A 244 38.72 -13.30 16.22
N ASN A 245 37.77 -12.48 16.70
CA ASN A 245 36.36 -12.81 16.93
C ASN A 245 35.43 -12.31 15.80
N ILE A 246 35.88 -12.48 14.56
CA ILE A 246 35.22 -11.95 13.35
C ILE A 246 33.76 -12.42 13.18
N LEU A 247 33.40 -13.60 13.68
CA LEU A 247 32.02 -14.10 13.62
C LEU A 247 31.11 -13.30 14.56
N GLN A 248 31.58 -13.04 15.77
CA GLN A 248 30.84 -12.37 16.84
C GLN A 248 30.63 -10.89 16.50
N THR A 249 31.67 -10.20 16.01
CA THR A 249 31.54 -8.78 15.63
C THR A 249 30.65 -8.60 14.39
N LEU A 250 30.72 -9.51 13.40
CA LEU A 250 29.80 -9.49 12.25
C LEU A 250 28.36 -9.84 12.63
N PHE A 251 28.14 -10.71 13.61
CA PHE A 251 26.81 -10.99 14.14
C PHE A 251 26.21 -9.76 14.85
N MET A 252 27.00 -9.07 15.66
CA MET A 252 26.60 -7.80 16.30
C MET A 252 26.34 -6.70 15.26
N ALA A 253 27.17 -6.61 14.22
CA ALA A 253 26.91 -5.75 13.06
C ALA A 253 25.57 -6.07 12.40
N GLY A 254 25.26 -7.37 12.19
CA GLY A 254 23.99 -7.84 11.65
C GLY A 254 22.78 -7.44 12.49
N ILE A 255 22.88 -7.53 13.83
CA ILE A 255 21.86 -7.03 14.75
C ILE A 255 21.69 -5.51 14.63
N LEU A 256 22.79 -4.76 14.58
CA LEU A 256 22.75 -3.30 14.45
C LEU A 256 22.16 -2.84 13.09
N TYR A 257 22.53 -3.49 11.98
CA TYR A 257 21.88 -3.28 10.68
C TYR A 257 20.39 -3.64 10.72
N PHE A 258 20.00 -4.74 11.37
CA PHE A 258 18.59 -5.11 11.51
C PHE A 258 17.80 -4.05 12.29
N ILE A 259 18.29 -3.63 13.46
CA ILE A 259 17.64 -2.59 14.28
C ILE A 259 17.54 -1.27 13.51
N MET A 260 18.62 -0.84 12.87
CA MET A 260 18.65 0.38 12.05
C MET A 260 17.66 0.31 10.86
N CYS A 261 17.68 -0.79 10.10
CA CYS A 261 16.73 -1.01 9.00
C CYS A 261 15.28 -1.03 9.49
N PHE A 262 15.02 -1.68 10.63
CA PHE A 262 13.68 -1.78 11.21
C PHE A 262 13.14 -0.42 11.67
N ILE A 263 13.98 0.40 12.32
CA ILE A 263 13.63 1.78 12.72
C ILE A 263 13.33 2.61 11.47
N VAL A 264 14.19 2.58 10.45
CA VAL A 264 13.99 3.34 9.21
C VAL A 264 12.76 2.88 8.45
N SER A 265 12.53 1.56 8.33
CA SER A 265 11.31 1.00 7.71
C SER A 265 10.06 1.50 8.43
N ARG A 266 10.01 1.44 9.77
CA ARG A 266 8.85 1.89 10.54
C ARG A 266 8.60 3.38 10.48
N ILE A 267 9.66 4.21 10.47
CA ILE A 267 9.51 5.66 10.22
C ILE A 267 8.93 5.87 8.82
N ALA A 268 9.52 5.23 7.81
CA ALA A 268 9.17 5.39 6.41
C ALA A 268 7.76 4.87 6.08
N GLU A 269 7.31 3.76 6.66
CA GLU A 269 5.93 3.22 6.55
C GLU A 269 4.87 4.19 7.10
N THR A 270 5.16 4.91 8.20
CA THR A 270 4.17 5.82 8.81
C THR A 270 3.97 7.13 8.06
N LEU A 271 4.86 7.48 7.13
CA LEU A 271 4.79 8.71 6.33
C LEU A 271 3.68 8.63 5.25
N PRO A 272 3.67 7.65 4.31
CA PRO A 272 2.60 7.48 3.33
C PRO A 272 1.21 7.33 3.97
N ALA A 273 1.09 6.56 5.04
CA ALA A 273 -0.19 6.31 5.71
C ALA A 273 -0.87 7.61 6.19
N ARG A 274 -0.07 8.58 6.68
CA ARG A 274 -0.56 9.90 7.11
C ARG A 274 -0.85 10.87 5.96
N MET A 275 -0.31 10.60 4.77
CA MET A 275 -0.46 11.44 3.58
C MET A 275 -1.65 10.95 2.72
N ALA A 276 -1.79 9.65 2.51
CA ALA A 276 -2.93 9.03 1.82
C ALA A 276 -4.27 9.39 2.50
N ALA A 277 -4.32 9.35 3.83
CA ALA A 277 -5.47 9.76 4.63
C ALA A 277 -5.82 11.27 4.54
N ARG A 278 -5.05 12.06 3.78
CA ARG A 278 -5.34 13.48 3.48
C ARG A 278 -5.68 13.74 2.01
N THR A 279 -5.35 12.82 1.10
CA THR A 279 -5.67 12.91 -0.34
C THR A 279 -6.87 12.07 -0.74
N SER A 280 -7.32 11.13 0.12
CA SER A 280 -8.63 10.47 -0.02
C SER A 280 -9.77 11.45 0.30
N GLY A 281 -10.11 12.31 -0.66
CA GLY A 281 -11.37 13.03 -0.64
C GLY A 281 -12.54 12.06 -0.63
N ALA A 282 -13.62 12.37 0.09
CA ALA A 282 -14.83 11.58 0.05
C ALA A 282 -15.48 11.74 -1.34
N THR A 283 -15.37 10.72 -2.18
CA THR A 283 -16.17 10.64 -3.41
C THR A 283 -17.62 10.48 -2.99
N GLU A 284 -18.46 11.48 -3.24
CA GLU A 284 -19.91 11.25 -3.16
C GLU A 284 -20.27 10.13 -4.14
N PRO A 285 -21.10 9.15 -3.74
CA PRO A 285 -21.55 8.12 -4.66
C PRO A 285 -22.33 8.81 -5.78
N ASP A 286 -21.76 8.74 -6.98
CA ASP A 286 -22.30 9.24 -8.25
C ASP A 286 -23.83 9.06 -8.28
N PRO A 287 -24.62 10.17 -8.35
CA PRO A 287 -26.03 10.15 -7.97
C PRO A 287 -26.85 9.26 -8.90
N THR A 288 -27.00 8.00 -8.51
CA THR A 288 -27.71 6.98 -9.27
C THR A 288 -29.15 7.44 -9.50
N ALA A 289 -29.47 7.76 -10.76
CA ALA A 289 -30.79 8.21 -11.16
C ALA A 289 -31.87 7.27 -10.61
N PRO A 290 -32.99 7.78 -10.09
CA PRO A 290 -33.94 7.00 -9.29
C PRO A 290 -34.41 5.77 -10.05
N ILE A 291 -34.17 4.61 -9.44
CA ILE A 291 -34.49 3.26 -9.95
C ILE A 291 -35.96 3.24 -10.40
N ALA A 292 -36.17 3.21 -11.72
CA ALA A 292 -37.50 3.21 -12.29
C ALA A 292 -38.17 1.86 -12.00
N ILE A 293 -39.28 1.88 -11.26
CA ILE A 293 -39.94 0.66 -10.80
C ILE A 293 -40.36 -0.18 -12.02
N ASN A 294 -39.75 -1.37 -12.16
CA ASN A 294 -39.87 -2.35 -13.25
C ASN A 294 -39.02 -2.13 -14.53
N ASP A 295 -38.02 -1.24 -14.56
CA ASP A 295 -37.04 -1.21 -15.66
C ASP A 295 -36.01 -2.37 -15.53
N PRO A 296 -35.83 -3.25 -16.55
CA PRO A 296 -34.78 -4.28 -16.55
C PRO A 296 -33.35 -3.73 -16.42
N SER A 297 -33.07 -2.50 -16.89
CA SER A 297 -31.74 -1.89 -16.81
C SER A 297 -31.23 -1.73 -15.38
N ASN A 298 -32.15 -1.69 -14.41
CA ASN A 298 -31.83 -1.63 -12.99
C ASN A 298 -30.97 -2.81 -12.51
N VAL A 299 -31.13 -4.02 -13.06
CA VAL A 299 -30.32 -5.19 -12.65
C VAL A 299 -28.85 -4.97 -13.04
N VAL A 300 -28.60 -4.46 -14.25
CA VAL A 300 -27.26 -4.09 -14.71
C VAL A 300 -26.71 -2.93 -13.89
N ARG A 301 -27.51 -1.90 -13.60
CA ARG A 301 -27.09 -0.74 -12.77
C ARG A 301 -26.74 -1.13 -11.33
N VAL A 302 -27.53 -2.01 -10.70
CA VAL A 302 -27.25 -2.53 -9.34
C VAL A 302 -26.00 -3.40 -9.35
N ARG A 303 -25.83 -4.28 -10.35
CA ARG A 303 -24.62 -5.12 -10.49
C ARG A 303 -23.38 -4.25 -10.72
N ALA A 304 -23.45 -3.23 -11.59
CA ALA A 304 -22.38 -2.27 -11.85
C ALA A 304 -22.04 -1.36 -10.65
N ALA A 305 -23.01 -1.06 -9.79
CA ALA A 305 -22.78 -0.34 -8.53
C ALA A 305 -22.15 -1.23 -7.44
N GLN A 306 -22.24 -2.55 -7.57
CA GLN A 306 -21.63 -3.54 -6.68
C GLN A 306 -20.21 -3.96 -7.13
N THR A 307 -19.84 -3.72 -8.39
CA THR A 307 -18.48 -3.99 -8.89
C THR A 307 -17.45 -3.10 -8.17
N PRO A 308 -16.40 -3.66 -7.55
CA PRO A 308 -15.36 -2.84 -6.93
C PRO A 308 -14.61 -2.02 -7.99
N ARG A 309 -14.72 -0.68 -7.93
CA ARG A 309 -14.02 0.21 -8.87
C ARG A 309 -12.50 0.10 -8.65
N PRO A 310 -11.67 -0.16 -9.68
CA PRO A 310 -10.23 -0.38 -9.52
C PRO A 310 -9.48 0.87 -9.01
N LEU A 311 -10.00 2.08 -9.28
CA LEU A 311 -9.70 3.29 -8.53
C LEU A 311 -11.01 4.03 -8.22
N GLY A 312 -11.06 4.75 -7.10
CA GLY A 312 -12.26 5.39 -6.52
C GLY A 312 -12.91 6.54 -7.32
N GLY A 313 -12.63 6.66 -8.61
CA GLY A 313 -13.28 7.59 -9.55
C GLY A 313 -13.31 7.08 -10.99
N ALA A 314 -12.96 5.81 -11.24
CA ALA A 314 -13.07 5.20 -12.56
C ALA A 314 -14.54 4.89 -12.92
N GLN A 315 -14.83 4.80 -14.21
CA GLN A 315 -16.05 4.18 -14.73
C GLN A 315 -16.09 2.71 -14.23
N PRO A 316 -17.23 2.16 -13.77
CA PRO A 316 -17.37 0.73 -13.60
C PRO A 316 -17.30 0.03 -14.97
N ASP A 317 -16.63 -1.12 -15.06
CA ASP A 317 -16.75 -1.99 -16.23
C ASP A 317 -18.21 -2.48 -16.32
N LEU A 318 -18.89 -2.01 -17.36
CA LEU A 318 -20.24 -2.45 -17.72
C LEU A 318 -20.12 -3.75 -18.52
N PRO A 319 -20.94 -4.79 -18.25
CA PRO A 319 -20.96 -5.98 -19.09
C PRO A 319 -21.36 -5.64 -20.53
N ASP A 320 -20.57 -6.05 -21.53
CA ASP A 320 -20.74 -5.76 -22.97
C ASP A 320 -22.05 -6.29 -23.60
N SER A 321 -22.99 -6.82 -22.81
CA SER A 321 -24.15 -7.57 -23.28
C SER A 321 -25.45 -7.29 -22.49
N TYR A 322 -25.84 -6.01 -22.38
CA TYR A 322 -27.25 -5.61 -22.55
C TYR A 322 -27.29 -4.14 -23.01
N GLY A 323 -27.55 -3.93 -24.31
CA GLY A 323 -27.42 -2.63 -24.96
C GLY A 323 -28.41 -1.57 -24.46
N GLU A 324 -28.02 -0.29 -24.61
CA GLU A 324 -28.92 0.83 -24.37
C GLU A 324 -30.12 0.79 -25.33
N SER A 325 -31.33 0.97 -24.78
CA SER A 325 -32.63 0.87 -25.45
C SER A 325 -32.98 -0.53 -26.02
N GLY A 326 -34.13 -1.06 -25.58
CA GLY A 326 -34.69 -2.31 -26.10
C GLY A 326 -35.37 -2.13 -27.47
N PHE A 327 -34.67 -1.57 -28.46
CA PHE A 327 -35.20 -1.32 -29.80
C PHE A 327 -34.22 -1.77 -30.89
N THR A 328 -34.21 -3.07 -31.19
CA THR A 328 -33.55 -3.62 -32.39
C THR A 328 -34.53 -3.55 -33.58
N PRO A 329 -34.27 -2.75 -34.63
CA PRO A 329 -35.13 -2.67 -35.81
C PRO A 329 -34.90 -3.84 -36.76
N ASP A 330 -35.15 -5.07 -36.30
CA ASP A 330 -35.63 -6.20 -37.09
C ASP A 330 -35.95 -7.39 -36.17
N GLY A 331 -36.99 -8.16 -36.51
CA GLY A 331 -37.59 -9.13 -35.60
C GLY A 331 -36.88 -10.48 -35.54
N TRP A 332 -36.13 -10.75 -34.47
CA TRP A 332 -35.68 -12.10 -34.09
C TRP A 332 -35.88 -12.35 -32.59
N MET A 333 -36.46 -13.49 -32.23
CA MET A 333 -36.45 -14.01 -30.86
C MET A 333 -35.09 -14.66 -30.58
N GLY A 334 -34.22 -13.96 -29.84
CA GLY A 334 -33.01 -14.56 -29.26
C GLY A 334 -33.35 -15.42 -28.05
N ASP A 335 -32.85 -16.65 -28.00
CA ASP A 335 -33.05 -17.55 -26.85
C ASP A 335 -32.22 -17.08 -25.64
N TYR A 336 -32.90 -16.77 -24.54
CA TYR A 336 -32.30 -16.18 -23.33
C TYR A 336 -31.55 -17.18 -22.44
N ARG A 337 -31.53 -18.48 -22.80
CA ARG A 337 -31.07 -19.60 -21.96
C ARG A 337 -29.56 -19.74 -21.75
N GLY A 338 -28.75 -18.77 -22.18
CA GLY A 338 -27.29 -18.93 -22.19
C GLY A 338 -26.57 -18.78 -20.83
N TRP A 339 -27.12 -18.01 -19.88
CA TRP A 339 -26.34 -17.46 -18.74
C TRP A 339 -27.10 -17.33 -17.41
N LEU A 340 -28.17 -18.11 -17.20
CA LEU A 340 -28.78 -18.23 -15.87
C LEU A 340 -27.99 -19.23 -15.03
N HIS A 341 -27.54 -18.81 -13.85
CA HIS A 341 -27.11 -19.75 -12.81
C HIS A 341 -28.35 -20.39 -12.16
N GLU A 342 -28.24 -21.64 -11.69
CA GLU A 342 -29.38 -22.46 -11.21
C GLU A 342 -30.24 -21.78 -10.12
N ASP A 343 -29.65 -20.87 -9.34
CA ASP A 343 -30.34 -20.09 -8.31
C ASP A 343 -31.34 -19.05 -8.89
N GLU A 344 -31.10 -18.50 -10.08
CA GLU A 344 -31.99 -17.52 -10.72
C GLU A 344 -33.17 -18.18 -11.47
N GLU A 345 -33.03 -19.42 -11.98
CA GLU A 345 -34.14 -20.16 -12.60
C GLU A 345 -35.27 -20.48 -11.61
N GLN A 346 -34.96 -20.76 -10.33
CA GLN A 346 -35.98 -21.06 -9.33
C GLN A 346 -36.94 -19.88 -9.08
N TYR A 347 -36.44 -18.64 -9.17
CA TYR A 347 -37.28 -17.44 -9.05
C TYR A 347 -38.24 -17.25 -10.24
N LEU A 348 -37.87 -17.72 -11.43
CA LEU A 348 -38.71 -17.66 -12.63
C LEU A 348 -39.75 -18.80 -12.66
N HIS A 349 -39.34 -20.05 -12.42
CA HIS A 349 -40.25 -21.21 -12.37
C HIS A 349 -41.20 -21.22 -11.16
N GLY A 350 -40.92 -20.42 -10.12
CA GLY A 350 -41.90 -20.08 -9.09
C GLY A 350 -43.05 -19.20 -9.60
N ARG A 351 -42.79 -18.34 -10.58
CA ARG A 351 -43.74 -17.33 -11.08
C ARG A 351 -44.72 -17.88 -12.10
N GLU A 352 -44.27 -18.76 -12.99
CA GLU A 352 -45.13 -19.42 -14.00
C GLU A 352 -46.26 -20.23 -13.34
N ARG A 353 -45.94 -21.06 -12.34
CA ARG A 353 -46.93 -21.85 -11.58
C ARG A 353 -47.88 -21.02 -10.71
N TYR A 354 -47.59 -19.73 -10.51
CA TYR A 354 -48.51 -18.75 -9.91
C TYR A 354 -49.47 -18.11 -10.93
N HIS A 355 -49.06 -17.99 -12.20
CA HIS A 355 -49.91 -17.42 -13.26
C HIS A 355 -50.96 -18.41 -13.77
N GLU A 356 -50.61 -19.67 -14.03
CA GLU A 356 -51.58 -20.67 -14.52
C GLU A 356 -52.70 -20.97 -13.51
N ARG A 357 -52.38 -20.99 -12.21
CA ARG A 357 -53.33 -21.43 -11.17
C ARG A 357 -54.43 -20.41 -10.85
N ASN A 358 -54.26 -19.14 -11.24
CA ASN A 358 -55.06 -18.02 -10.72
C ASN A 358 -56.03 -17.37 -11.73
N GLN A 359 -56.13 -17.87 -12.97
CA GLN A 359 -57.04 -17.30 -13.99
C GLN A 359 -58.54 -17.37 -13.64
N HIS A 360 -58.94 -18.11 -12.60
CA HIS A 360 -60.33 -18.26 -12.14
C HIS A 360 -60.55 -17.88 -10.66
N MET A 361 -59.89 -16.82 -10.17
CA MET A 361 -60.25 -16.21 -8.88
C MET A 361 -61.01 -14.89 -9.05
N SER A 362 -62.18 -14.79 -8.42
CA SER A 362 -62.93 -13.52 -8.34
C SER A 362 -62.19 -12.49 -7.48
N VAL A 363 -62.47 -11.20 -7.72
CA VAL A 363 -61.84 -10.08 -7.02
C VAL A 363 -62.06 -10.17 -5.49
N GLU A 364 -63.23 -10.65 -5.05
CA GLU A 364 -63.54 -10.89 -3.64
C GLU A 364 -62.63 -11.97 -3.02
N LYS A 365 -62.28 -13.01 -3.77
CA LYS A 365 -61.40 -14.08 -3.30
C LYS A 365 -59.97 -13.55 -3.12
N LEU A 366 -59.47 -12.75 -4.07
CA LEU A 366 -58.21 -12.01 -3.94
C LEU A 366 -58.21 -11.07 -2.71
N ALA A 367 -59.28 -10.29 -2.51
CA ALA A 367 -59.43 -9.42 -1.35
C ALA A 367 -59.46 -10.20 -0.02
N SER A 368 -60.07 -11.39 0.01
CA SER A 368 -60.09 -12.28 1.18
C SER A 368 -58.70 -12.80 1.54
N MET A 369 -57.87 -13.14 0.54
CA MET A 369 -56.51 -13.62 0.74
C MET A 369 -55.57 -12.51 1.25
N ILE A 370 -55.71 -11.29 0.73
CA ILE A 370 -54.96 -10.12 1.22
C ILE A 370 -55.27 -9.84 2.72
N ASN A 371 -56.51 -10.05 3.15
CA ASN A 371 -56.90 -9.92 4.56
C ASN A 371 -56.46 -11.13 5.42
N GLN A 372 -56.28 -12.32 4.86
CA GLN A 372 -55.67 -13.45 5.56
C GLN A 372 -54.16 -13.24 5.79
N ASP A 373 -53.44 -12.73 4.78
CA ASP A 373 -51.99 -12.52 4.86
C ASP A 373 -51.62 -11.42 5.88
N LYS A 374 -52.45 -10.37 5.96
CA LYS A 374 -52.42 -9.38 7.06
C LYS A 374 -52.70 -9.95 8.45
N LYS A 375 -53.35 -11.12 8.54
CA LYS A 375 -53.62 -11.79 9.82
C LYS A 375 -52.44 -12.67 10.24
N VAL A 376 -51.88 -13.44 9.29
CA VAL A 376 -50.68 -14.25 9.48
C VAL A 376 -49.49 -13.40 9.93
N THR A 377 -49.32 -12.20 9.36
CA THR A 377 -48.27 -11.24 9.73
C THR A 377 -48.51 -10.47 11.04
N LEU A 378 -49.69 -10.61 11.66
CA LEU A 378 -49.98 -10.05 12.99
C LEU A 378 -49.90 -11.11 14.10
N ASP A 379 -50.38 -12.33 13.86
CA ASP A 379 -50.28 -13.45 14.83
C ASP A 379 -48.84 -13.89 15.10
N SER A 380 -47.87 -13.53 14.24
CA SER A 380 -46.44 -13.78 14.48
C SER A 380 -45.78 -12.83 15.50
N SER A 381 -46.54 -12.04 16.27
CA SER A 381 -46.00 -10.99 17.16
C SER A 381 -46.31 -11.21 18.67
N SER A 382 -45.37 -11.88 19.37
CA SER A 382 -45.31 -12.05 20.85
C SER A 382 -46.35 -13.00 21.49
N PRO A 383 -46.18 -13.48 22.76
CA PRO A 383 -45.32 -12.93 23.82
C PRO A 383 -44.49 -13.89 24.73
N SER A 384 -43.56 -13.28 25.47
CA SER A 384 -43.11 -13.61 26.86
C SER A 384 -42.14 -14.77 27.15
N GLY A 385 -40.95 -14.41 27.65
CA GLY A 385 -39.97 -15.32 28.30
C GLY A 385 -39.16 -14.61 29.40
N LYS A 386 -39.77 -14.35 30.55
CA LYS A 386 -39.30 -13.45 31.63
C LYS A 386 -37.93 -13.81 32.26
N HIS A 387 -37.09 -12.81 32.55
CA HIS A 387 -36.43 -12.48 33.84
C HIS A 387 -35.61 -11.17 33.66
N GLY A 388 -35.49 -10.21 34.59
CA GLY A 388 -36.04 -10.04 35.95
C GLY A 388 -36.13 -8.53 36.37
N ARG A 389 -36.57 -8.24 37.61
CA ARG A 389 -36.98 -6.89 38.09
C ARG A 389 -35.86 -6.02 38.69
N LYS A 390 -35.98 -4.68 38.50
CA LYS A 390 -35.89 -3.57 39.50
C LYS A 390 -35.85 -2.20 38.76
N HIS A 391 -36.29 -1.04 39.24
CA HIS A 391 -37.39 -0.54 40.10
C HIS A 391 -37.18 1.01 40.25
N GLY A 392 -38.22 1.85 40.09
CA GLY A 392 -38.19 3.33 40.26
C GLY A 392 -38.78 4.05 39.02
N LYS A 393 -39.85 4.87 39.08
CA LYS A 393 -40.18 6.10 39.87
C LYS A 393 -39.27 7.29 39.51
N GLN A 394 -39.74 8.52 39.22
CA GLN A 394 -41.09 9.16 39.17
C GLN A 394 -41.05 10.33 38.13
N ALA A 395 -42.06 10.53 37.26
CA ALA A 395 -43.25 11.41 37.39
C ALA A 395 -43.06 12.93 37.12
N LYS A 396 -44.01 13.53 36.36
CA LYS A 396 -44.03 14.96 35.89
C LYS A 396 -44.46 15.97 36.97
N GLN A 397 -43.89 17.19 36.96
CA GLN A 397 -44.48 18.49 37.42
C GLN A 397 -43.47 19.65 37.13
N THR A 398 -43.79 20.96 37.02
CA THR A 398 -45.07 21.72 36.96
C THR A 398 -45.04 22.77 35.79
N ARG A 399 -45.17 24.09 36.05
CA ARG A 399 -45.35 25.19 35.06
C ARG A 399 -45.27 26.58 35.76
N GLN A 400 -44.98 27.67 35.03
CA GLN A 400 -45.27 29.12 35.36
C GLN A 400 -44.55 29.74 36.59
N THR A 401 -44.32 31.07 36.75
CA THR A 401 -44.42 32.29 35.86
C THR A 401 -42.98 32.87 35.65
N ARG A 402 -42.58 34.15 35.45
CA ARG A 402 -43.08 35.54 35.22
C ARG A 402 -41.88 36.29 34.55
N SER A 403 -41.90 37.18 33.56
CA SER A 403 -42.75 38.29 33.04
C SER A 403 -42.41 39.70 33.56
N ALA A 404 -41.81 40.53 32.67
CA ALA A 404 -41.64 42.00 32.69
C ALA A 404 -40.64 42.59 33.73
N ASP A 405 -40.05 43.80 33.56
CA ASP A 405 -40.27 44.86 32.55
C ASP A 405 -38.96 45.64 32.18
N LYS A 406 -39.10 46.68 31.32
CA LYS A 406 -38.16 47.74 30.87
C LYS A 406 -37.07 48.21 31.87
N GLY A 407 -35.95 48.83 31.44
CA GLY A 407 -35.52 49.26 30.10
C GLY A 407 -34.72 50.60 30.14
N GLU A 408 -34.33 51.14 28.97
CA GLU A 408 -33.65 52.46 28.78
C GLU A 408 -32.23 52.62 29.38
N ARG A 409 -31.33 53.51 28.92
CA ARG A 409 -31.06 54.14 27.59
C ARG A 409 -29.66 54.78 27.60
N LYS A 410 -28.96 54.79 26.44
CA LYS A 410 -27.77 55.65 26.11
C LYS A 410 -26.51 55.39 26.97
N GLY A 411 -25.28 55.69 26.53
CA GLY A 411 -24.81 56.08 25.19
C GLY A 411 -23.53 56.95 25.21
N LYS A 412 -22.90 57.10 24.03
CA LYS A 412 -21.72 57.94 23.68
C LYS A 412 -20.29 57.48 24.06
N HIS A 413 -19.45 57.52 23.01
CA HIS A 413 -18.06 58.02 22.99
C HIS A 413 -16.91 57.19 23.61
N LYS A 414 -15.66 57.25 23.10
CA LYS A 414 -15.10 57.74 21.79
C LYS A 414 -13.59 57.42 21.74
N LYS A 415 -13.05 56.99 20.59
CA LYS A 415 -11.59 57.05 20.24
C LYS A 415 -10.66 56.19 21.15
N ASP A 416 -9.36 56.00 20.89
CA ASP A 416 -8.48 56.50 19.81
C ASP A 416 -7.41 55.47 19.37
N ASP A 417 -6.88 55.65 18.16
CA ASP A 417 -5.55 55.35 17.60
C ASP A 417 -4.54 54.32 18.20
N LYS A 418 -3.91 53.59 17.26
CA LYS A 418 -2.49 53.15 17.20
C LYS A 418 -1.91 52.21 18.29
N LYS A 419 -1.50 51.03 17.86
CA LYS A 419 -0.09 50.83 17.45
C LYS A 419 0.07 49.76 16.38
#